data_AF-A0A920S6B0-F1
#
_entry.id   AF-A0A920S6B0-F1
#
_cell.length_a   1.000
_cell.length_b   1.000
_cell.length_c   1.000
_cell.angle_alpha   90.00
_cell.angle_beta   90.00
_cell.angle_gamma   90.00
#
_symmetry.space_group_name_H-M   'P 1'
#
loop_
_entity.id
_entity.type
_entity.pdbx_description
1 polymer ?
#
loop_
_entity_poly.entity_id
_entity_poly.type
_entity_poly.pdbx_seq_one_letter_code
_entity_poly.pdbx_strand_id
1 'polypeptide(L)'
;MTRLRASLAHRLVEGQQTAVTLTKFNEVDMEPIKRIREKYQREFEQSHHGTRLGFMSFFVRASVEALKRFPLVNASIDENDIVYHGYYDIGVAVGPSGGWLSL
;
A
#
# COMPACT_ATOMS: atom_id res chain seq x y z
N MET A 1 2.77 2.84 29.12
CA MET A 1 2.26 2.56 27.76
C MET A 1 0.80 2.15 27.84
N THR A 2 -0.04 2.52 26.87
CA THR A 2 -1.39 1.94 26.76
C THR A 2 -1.30 0.49 26.29
N ARG A 3 -2.23 -0.38 26.71
CA ARG A 3 -2.26 -1.80 26.35
C ARG A 3 -2.22 -2.02 24.82
N LEU A 4 -2.92 -1.15 24.08
CA LEU A 4 -2.90 -1.14 22.62
C LEU A 4 -1.50 -0.86 22.06
N ARG A 5 -0.82 0.20 22.54
CA ARG A 5 0.53 0.56 22.08
C ARG A 5 1.56 -0.50 22.43
N ALA A 6 1.45 -1.12 23.61
CA ALA A 6 2.33 -2.22 24.01
C ALA A 6 2.17 -3.44 23.09
N SER A 7 0.93 -3.79 22.71
CA SER A 7 0.66 -4.92 21.80
C SER A 7 1.20 -4.67 20.38
N LEU A 8 1.03 -3.44 19.87
CA LEU A 8 1.59 -3.05 18.58
C LEU A 8 3.11 -3.08 18.59
N ALA A 9 3.74 -2.56 19.65
CA ALA A 9 5.19 -2.58 19.79
C ALA A 9 5.73 -4.02 19.80
N HIS A 10 5.06 -4.94 20.50
CA HIS A 10 5.45 -6.35 20.52
C HIS A 10 5.43 -6.97 19.11
N ARG A 11 4.34 -6.76 18.36
CA ARG A 11 4.21 -7.28 16.99
C ARG A 11 5.27 -6.72 16.05
N LEU A 12 5.61 -5.44 16.19
CA LEU A 12 6.65 -4.80 15.37
C LEU A 12 8.04 -5.40 15.63
N VAL A 13 8.37 -5.62 16.91
CA VAL A 13 9.66 -6.24 17.29
C VAL A 13 9.74 -7.68 16.81
N GLU A 14 8.66 -8.44 16.97
CA GLU A 14 8.56 -9.84 16.52
C GLU A 14 8.74 -9.97 14.99
N GLY A 15 8.10 -9.09 14.22
CA GLY A 15 8.27 -9.06 12.75
C GLY A 15 9.70 -8.72 12.32
N GLN A 16 10.39 -7.82 13.04
CA GLN A 16 11.78 -7.48 12.74
C GLN A 16 12.76 -8.62 13.06
N GLN A 17 12.45 -9.44 14.07
CA GLN A 17 13.31 -10.55 14.47
C GLN A 17 13.15 -11.77 13.57
N THR A 18 11.94 -11.99 13.04
CA THR A 18 11.62 -13.15 12.20
C THR A 18 11.94 -12.93 10.73
N ALA A 19 11.74 -11.72 10.20
CA ALA A 19 11.93 -11.43 8.79
C ALA A 19 13.25 -10.70 8.50
N VAL A 20 13.98 -11.16 7.47
CA VAL A 20 15.11 -10.42 6.91
C VAL A 20 14.56 -9.29 6.04
N THR A 21 14.56 -8.06 6.58
CA THR A 21 14.06 -6.88 5.86
C THR A 21 15.20 -6.19 5.10
N LEU A 22 15.05 -6.06 3.79
CA LEU A 22 15.97 -5.32 2.92
C LEU A 22 15.20 -4.24 2.17
N THR A 23 15.80 -3.05 2.05
CA THR A 23 15.16 -1.90 1.38
C THR A 23 15.92 -1.55 0.10
N LYS A 24 15.19 -1.48 -1.02
CA LYS A 24 15.70 -0.94 -2.28
C LYS A 24 14.99 0.38 -2.59
N PHE A 25 15.72 1.32 -3.16
CA PHE A 25 15.23 2.64 -3.53
C PHE A 25 15.25 2.81 -5.05
N ASN A 26 14.25 3.50 -5.58
CA ASN A 26 14.16 3.94 -6.97
C ASN A 26 13.48 5.31 -7.02
N GLU A 27 13.76 6.07 -8.07
CA GLU A 27 13.11 7.35 -8.36
C GLU A 27 12.11 7.18 -9.51
N VAL A 28 11.05 8.00 -9.50
CA VAL A 28 10.03 7.99 -10.54
C VAL A 28 9.64 9.43 -10.90
N ASP A 29 9.53 9.70 -12.20
CA ASP A 29 9.02 10.96 -12.69
C ASP A 29 7.48 11.03 -12.55
N MET A 30 7.02 12.04 -11.81
CA MET A 30 5.61 12.27 -11.51
C MET A 30 4.95 13.29 -12.45
N GLU A 31 5.70 13.96 -13.32
CA GLU A 31 5.16 14.95 -14.26
C GLU A 31 4.01 14.40 -15.13
N PRO A 32 4.10 13.18 -15.70
CA PRO A 32 3.02 12.62 -16.51
C PRO A 32 1.71 12.45 -15.73
N ILE A 33 1.79 11.99 -14.48
CA ILE A 33 0.61 11.79 -13.63
C ILE A 33 -0.03 13.14 -13.26
N LYS A 34 0.79 14.15 -12.97
CA LYS A 34 0.31 15.51 -12.69
C LYS A 34 -0.45 16.08 -13.89
N ARG A 35 0.09 15.97 -15.10
CA ARG A 35 -0.58 16.45 -16.33
C ARG A 35 -1.92 15.76 -16.57
N ILE A 36 -2.01 14.44 -16.37
CA ILE A 36 -3.28 13.70 -16.49
C ILE A 36 -4.29 14.24 -15.48
N ARG A 37 -3.86 14.42 -14.22
CA ARG A 37 -4.72 14.93 -13.16
C ARG A 37 -5.21 16.34 -13.48
N GLU A 38 -4.35 17.26 -13.89
CA GLU A 38 -4.74 18.61 -14.29
C GLU A 38 -5.76 18.62 -15.43
N LYS A 39 -5.58 17.74 -16.43
CA LYS A 39 -6.46 17.66 -17.59
C LYS A 39 -7.85 17.08 -17.26
N TYR A 40 -7.91 16.00 -16.46
CA TYR A 40 -9.13 15.20 -16.30
C TYR A 40 -9.78 15.30 -14.91
N GLN A 41 -9.16 15.97 -13.94
CA GLN A 41 -9.68 16.00 -12.56
C GLN A 41 -11.09 16.58 -12.47
N ARG A 42 -11.40 17.65 -13.22
CA ARG A 42 -12.74 18.27 -13.20
C ARG A 42 -13.81 17.35 -13.79
N GLU A 43 -13.51 16.72 -14.92
CA GLU A 43 -14.40 15.77 -15.58
C GLU A 43 -14.63 14.52 -14.70
N PHE A 44 -13.57 14.03 -14.06
CA PHE A 44 -13.63 12.90 -13.14
C PHE A 44 -14.50 13.22 -11.91
N GLU A 45 -14.32 14.40 -11.31
CA GLU A 45 -15.10 14.84 -10.14
C GLU A 45 -16.59 14.99 -10.47
N GLN A 46 -16.92 15.49 -11.67
CA GLN A 46 -18.31 15.60 -12.13
C GLN A 46 -18.95 14.23 -12.41
N SER A 47 -18.23 13.33 -13.07
CA SER A 47 -18.73 12.00 -13.45
C SER A 47 -18.85 11.03 -12.26
N HIS A 48 -18.04 11.20 -11.21
CA HIS A 48 -17.97 10.29 -10.06
C HIS A 48 -18.55 10.92 -8.78
N HIS A 49 -19.62 11.70 -8.92
CA HIS A 49 -20.40 12.26 -7.80
C HIS A 49 -19.56 13.02 -6.76
N GLY A 50 -18.59 13.82 -7.21
CA GLY A 50 -17.71 14.62 -6.35
C GLY A 50 -16.46 13.89 -5.86
N THR A 51 -16.21 12.66 -6.31
CA THR A 51 -14.97 11.95 -5.98
C THR A 51 -13.79 12.55 -6.74
N ARG A 52 -12.80 13.06 -6.01
CA ARG A 52 -11.60 13.66 -6.62
C ARG A 52 -10.62 12.61 -7.11
N LEU A 53 -10.01 12.87 -8.26
CA LEU A 53 -8.89 12.07 -8.75
C LEU A 53 -7.64 12.34 -7.90
N GLY A 54 -7.30 11.40 -7.01
CA GLY A 54 -6.11 11.42 -6.17
C GLY A 54 -4.91 10.73 -6.83
N PHE A 55 -3.73 10.85 -6.21
CA PHE A 55 -2.53 10.10 -6.65
C PHE A 55 -2.58 8.62 -6.23
N MET A 56 -3.23 8.32 -5.11
CA MET A 56 -3.28 6.97 -4.55
C MET A 56 -3.89 5.95 -5.52
N SER A 57 -4.87 6.32 -6.34
CA SER A 57 -5.47 5.42 -7.33
C SER A 57 -4.44 4.94 -8.37
N PHE A 58 -3.53 5.83 -8.80
CA PHE A 58 -2.45 5.45 -9.71
C PHE A 58 -1.47 4.50 -9.05
N PHE A 59 -1.09 4.76 -7.79
CA PHE A 59 -0.17 3.90 -7.05
C PHE A 59 -0.77 2.52 -6.77
N VAL A 60 -2.02 2.44 -6.30
CA VAL A 60 -2.69 1.15 -6.07
C VAL A 60 -2.80 0.37 -7.37
N ARG A 61 -3.17 1.01 -8.48
CA ARG A 61 -3.26 0.33 -9.77
C ARG A 61 -1.90 -0.17 -10.26
N ALA A 62 -0.84 0.63 -10.11
CA ALA A 62 0.52 0.23 -10.45
C ALA A 62 1.01 -0.93 -9.57
N SER A 63 0.74 -0.90 -8.27
CA SER A 63 1.09 -1.97 -7.33
C SER A 63 0.40 -3.29 -7.71
N VAL A 64 -0.91 -3.27 -8.00
CA VAL A 64 -1.63 -4.49 -8.42
C VAL A 64 -1.05 -5.07 -9.72
N GLU A 65 -0.70 -4.22 -10.68
CA GLU A 65 -0.08 -4.67 -11.92
C GLU A 65 1.34 -5.25 -11.70
N ALA A 66 2.10 -4.69 -10.76
CA ALA A 66 3.39 -5.24 -10.36
C ALA A 66 3.24 -6.60 -9.67
N LEU A 67 2.26 -6.75 -8.76
CA LEU A 67 1.98 -8.02 -8.07
C LEU A 67 1.55 -9.14 -9.03
N LYS A 68 0.85 -8.81 -10.12
CA LYS A 68 0.54 -9.77 -11.19
C LYS A 68 1.79 -10.29 -11.90
N ARG A 69 2.77 -9.43 -12.14
CA ARG A 69 4.04 -9.79 -12.82
C ARG A 69 4.99 -10.53 -11.90
N PHE A 70 4.96 -10.20 -10.61
CA PHE A 70 5.84 -10.76 -9.58
C PHE A 70 5.01 -11.41 -8.46
N PRO A 71 4.43 -12.61 -8.70
CA PRO A 71 3.50 -13.25 -7.76
C PRO A 71 4.15 -13.61 -6.42
N LEU A 72 5.48 -13.79 -6.39
CA LEU A 72 6.24 -14.06 -5.16
C LEU A 72 6.11 -12.91 -4.13
N VAL A 73 5.94 -11.68 -4.59
CA VAL A 73 5.76 -10.52 -3.70
C VAL A 73 4.38 -10.52 -3.04
N ASN A 74 3.39 -11.17 -3.68
CA ASN A 74 2.04 -11.33 -3.13
C ASN A 74 1.91 -12.62 -2.30
N ALA A 75 2.99 -13.38 -2.07
CA ALA A 75 2.94 -14.63 -1.32
C ALA A 75 3.28 -14.40 0.17
N SER A 76 2.80 -15.28 1.04
CA SER A 76 3.23 -15.36 2.42
C SER A 76 4.06 -16.63 2.65
N ILE A 77 4.88 -16.60 3.70
CA ILE A 77 5.59 -17.77 4.20
C ILE A 77 4.79 -18.28 5.39
N ASP A 78 4.35 -19.53 5.31
CA ASP A 78 3.72 -20.24 6.42
C ASP A 78 4.65 -21.40 6.80
N GLU A 79 5.38 -21.22 7.90
CA GLU A 79 6.45 -22.11 8.35
C GLU A 79 7.51 -22.39 7.25
N ASN A 80 7.39 -23.51 6.55
CA ASN A 80 8.30 -23.95 5.49
C ASN A 80 7.68 -23.87 4.08
N ASP A 81 6.41 -23.49 3.97
CA ASP A 81 5.66 -23.44 2.72
C ASP A 81 5.46 -22.01 2.24
N ILE A 82 5.44 -21.84 0.92
CA ILE A 82 5.13 -20.56 0.27
C ILE A 82 3.67 -20.60 -0.19
N VAL A 83 2.84 -19.74 0.40
CA VAL A 83 1.42 -19.63 0.08
C VAL A 83 1.20 -18.50 -0.91
N TYR A 84 0.71 -18.83 -2.10
CA TYR A 84 0.36 -17.85 -3.13
C TYR A 84 -1.11 -17.43 -3.00
N HIS A 85 -1.36 -16.12 -3.01
CA HIS A 85 -2.71 -15.57 -2.94
C HIS A 85 -3.27 -15.28 -4.35
N GLY A 86 -4.48 -15.76 -4.62
CA GLY A 86 -5.22 -15.54 -5.87
C GLY A 86 -6.00 -14.21 -5.94
N TYR A 87 -5.89 -13.39 -4.89
CA TYR A 87 -6.52 -12.08 -4.76
C TYR A 87 -5.46 -11.02 -4.48
N TYR A 88 -5.84 -9.75 -4.60
CA TYR A 88 -4.94 -8.60 -4.42
C TYR A 88 -5.53 -7.63 -3.40
N ASP A 89 -5.24 -7.88 -2.12
CA ASP A 89 -5.64 -7.00 -1.03
C ASP A 89 -4.48 -6.07 -0.69
N ILE A 90 -4.69 -4.75 -0.88
CA ILE A 90 -3.67 -3.72 -0.65
C ILE A 90 -4.02 -2.96 0.62
N GLY A 91 -3.23 -3.18 1.69
CA GLY A 91 -3.33 -2.41 2.91
C GLY A 91 -2.92 -0.95 2.69
N VAL A 92 -3.75 -0.01 3.15
CA VAL A 92 -3.49 1.43 3.01
C VAL A 92 -3.44 2.05 4.40
N ALA A 93 -2.27 2.56 4.80
CA ALA A 93 -2.11 3.25 6.06
C ALA A 93 -2.81 4.62 6.02
N VAL A 94 -3.76 4.82 6.94
CA VAL A 94 -4.46 6.11 7.12
C VAL A 94 -4.12 6.64 8.51
N GLY A 95 -3.71 7.90 8.57
CA GLY A 95 -3.34 8.56 9.83
C GLY A 95 -4.47 9.43 10.39
N PRO A 96 -5.23 8.99 11.40
CA PRO A 96 -5.99 9.89 12.26
C PRO A 96 -5.05 10.57 13.28
N SER A 97 -5.51 11.69 13.87
CA SER A 97 -4.77 12.52 14.84
C SER A 97 -4.24 11.77 16.09
N GLY A 98 -4.67 10.53 16.34
CA GLY A 98 -4.27 9.70 17.49
C GLY A 98 -3.23 8.60 17.23
N GLY A 99 -2.84 8.35 15.98
CA GLY A 99 -1.86 7.33 15.59
C GLY A 99 -2.22 6.60 14.29
N TRP A 100 -1.23 5.95 13.67
CA TRP A 100 -1.39 5.22 12.40
C TRP A 100 -2.17 3.92 12.61
N LEU A 101 -3.27 3.74 11.86
CA LEU A 101 -3.94 2.45 11.68
C LEU A 101 -3.69 2.03 10.23
N SER A 102 -2.93 0.95 10.04
CA SER A 102 -2.98 0.19 8.78
C SER A 102 -4.10 -0.85 8.92
N LEU A 103 -5.10 -0.76 8.07
CA LEU A 103 -6.10 -1.81 7.82
C LEU A 103 -5.66 -2.65 6.63
#